data_AF-A0A838DB15-F1
#
_entry.id   AF-A0A838DB15-F1
#
_cell.length_a   1.000
_cell.length_b   1.000
_cell.length_c   1.000
_cell.angle_alpha   90.00
_cell.angle_beta   90.00
_cell.angle_gamma   90.00
#
_symmetry.space_group_name_H-M   'P 1'
#
loop_
_entity.id
_entity.type
_entity.pdbx_description
1 polymer ?
#
loop_
_entity_poly.entity_id
_entity_poly.type
_entity_poly.pdbx_seq_one_letter_code
_entity_poly.pdbx_strand_id
1 'polypeptide(L)'
;MINHENVNYKQLRDVSSNINNKRLRKSTLIVVLLVAILTISIFTFPLSTTKAYAQSPYSSGYDHGCDDVKIANPDDRYINQPGKGPSYHTGSFMNGYYDGFDSCSDSNTPPTTTSKDTFKIIIEVTNDSFRDIYGGITVSVDHYPDNLFKPAYGIYFPAGETLYKTFSFESSNVPVGTGFEVNIDYGDDYNQRQFGENSPSNKAEVIHFNIP
;
A
#
# COMPACT_ATOMS: atom_id res chain seq x y z
N MET A 1 -73.40 -77.72 14.73
CA MET A 1 -73.07 -76.91 13.54
C MET A 1 -72.09 -75.83 13.98
N ILE A 2 -70.87 -75.86 13.45
CA ILE A 2 -69.75 -75.01 13.90
C ILE A 2 -69.78 -73.69 13.12
N ASN A 3 -69.72 -72.59 13.88
CA ASN A 3 -69.75 -71.19 13.45
C ASN A 3 -68.69 -70.87 12.38
N HIS A 4 -69.14 -70.64 11.15
CA HIS A 4 -68.31 -70.25 10.01
C HIS A 4 -68.13 -68.73 9.84
N GLU A 5 -68.66 -67.89 10.75
CA GLU A 5 -68.70 -66.43 10.58
C GLU A 5 -67.53 -65.64 11.22
N ASN A 6 -66.66 -66.27 12.02
CA ASN A 6 -65.67 -65.52 12.81
C ASN A 6 -64.29 -65.30 12.14
N VAL A 7 -64.03 -65.88 10.97
CA VAL A 7 -62.72 -65.75 10.30
C VAL A 7 -62.60 -64.43 9.53
N ASN A 8 -63.72 -63.91 9.00
CA ASN A 8 -63.72 -62.74 8.11
C ASN A 8 -63.44 -61.42 8.86
N TYR A 9 -63.97 -61.27 10.07
CA TYR A 9 -63.86 -60.02 10.84
C TYR A 9 -62.44 -59.72 11.35
N LYS A 10 -61.61 -60.76 11.57
CA LYS A 10 -60.23 -60.57 12.01
C LYS A 10 -59.33 -60.16 10.84
N GLN A 11 -59.49 -60.80 9.69
CA GLN A 11 -58.73 -60.49 8.48
C GLN A 11 -59.01 -59.06 7.98
N LEU A 12 -60.26 -58.60 8.05
CA LEU A 12 -60.63 -57.22 7.68
C LEU A 12 -60.05 -56.17 8.63
N ARG A 13 -59.95 -56.45 9.93
CA ARG A 13 -59.30 -55.55 10.91
C ARG A 13 -57.80 -55.44 10.68
N ASP A 14 -57.13 -56.53 10.35
CA ASP A 14 -55.69 -56.53 10.10
C ASP A 14 -55.33 -55.79 8.80
N VAL A 15 -56.16 -55.92 7.75
CA VAL A 15 -55.97 -55.18 6.49
C VAL A 15 -56.26 -53.67 6.67
N SER A 16 -57.31 -53.31 7.40
CA SER A 16 -57.65 -51.91 7.68
C SER A 16 -56.57 -51.21 8.54
N SER A 17 -56.04 -51.88 9.56
CA SER A 17 -54.96 -51.32 10.39
C SER A 17 -53.67 -51.10 9.61
N ASN A 18 -53.33 -51.99 8.67
CA ASN A 18 -52.13 -51.87 7.84
C ASN A 18 -52.26 -50.72 6.81
N ILE A 19 -53.44 -50.53 6.21
CA ILE A 19 -53.71 -49.41 5.30
C ILE A 19 -53.64 -48.07 6.04
N ASN A 20 -54.22 -47.98 7.23
CA ASN A 20 -54.20 -46.75 8.03
C ASN A 20 -52.77 -46.39 8.47
N ASN A 21 -51.96 -47.37 8.86
CA ASN A 21 -50.55 -47.16 9.20
C ASN A 21 -49.70 -46.74 7.99
N LYS A 22 -49.96 -47.30 6.80
CA LYS A 22 -49.29 -46.87 5.56
C LYS A 22 -49.66 -45.45 5.17
N ARG A 23 -50.94 -45.08 5.30
CA ARG A 23 -51.44 -43.74 4.97
C ARG A 23 -50.91 -42.69 5.95
N LEU A 24 -50.86 -43.02 7.24
CA LEU A 24 -50.29 -42.17 8.28
C LEU A 24 -48.80 -41.94 8.03
N ARG A 25 -48.00 -43.00 7.78
CA ARG A 25 -46.56 -42.88 7.49
C ARG A 25 -46.26 -42.04 6.25
N LYS A 26 -47.04 -42.18 5.18
CA LYS A 26 -46.89 -41.34 3.97
C LYS A 26 -47.25 -39.88 4.25
N SER A 27 -48.29 -39.62 5.03
CA SER A 27 -48.68 -38.25 5.40
C SER A 27 -47.65 -37.60 6.32
N THR A 28 -47.09 -38.34 7.28
CA THR A 28 -46.02 -37.84 8.16
C THR A 28 -44.75 -37.53 7.38
N LEU A 29 -44.36 -38.38 6.41
CA LEU A 29 -43.20 -38.12 5.54
C LEU A 29 -43.37 -36.86 4.68
N ILE A 30 -44.56 -36.62 4.14
CA ILE A 30 -44.85 -35.41 3.34
C ILE A 30 -44.82 -34.16 4.21
N VAL A 31 -45.38 -34.21 5.43
CA VAL A 31 -45.35 -33.09 6.37
C VAL A 31 -43.92 -32.77 6.84
N VAL A 32 -43.10 -33.78 7.14
CA VAL A 32 -41.69 -33.59 7.52
C VAL A 32 -40.88 -32.99 6.37
N LEU A 33 -41.12 -33.40 5.13
CA LEU A 33 -40.43 -32.83 3.96
C LEU A 33 -40.81 -31.36 3.72
N LEU A 34 -42.09 -31.00 3.88
CA LEU A 34 -42.56 -29.62 3.70
C LEU A 34 -42.07 -28.69 4.82
N VAL A 35 -41.96 -29.17 6.06
CA VAL A 35 -41.41 -28.39 7.18
C VAL A 35 -39.90 -28.17 6.99
N ALA A 36 -39.16 -29.16 6.50
CA ALA A 36 -37.72 -29.02 6.24
C ALA A 36 -37.40 -27.99 5.15
N ILE A 37 -38.24 -27.88 4.11
CA ILE A 37 -38.06 -26.90 3.03
C ILE A 37 -38.39 -25.47 3.51
N LEU A 38 -39.38 -25.31 4.40
CA LEU A 38 -39.77 -24.00 4.94
C LEU A 38 -38.77 -23.43 5.96
N THR A 39 -37.98 -24.28 6.63
CA THR A 39 -36.97 -23.83 7.60
C THR A 39 -35.65 -23.36 6.99
N ILE A 40 -35.40 -23.60 5.69
CA ILE A 40 -34.16 -23.17 5.02
C ILE A 40 -34.24 -21.69 4.57
N SER A 41 -35.42 -21.08 4.57
CA SER A 41 -35.64 -19.69 4.11
C SER A 41 -35.43 -18.61 5.18
N ILE A 42 -34.92 -18.94 6.37
CA ILE A 42 -34.65 -17.97 7.46
C ILE A 42 -33.17 -17.99 7.87
N PHE A 43 -32.26 -18.42 7.00
CA PHE A 43 -30.88 -17.94 7.08
C PHE A 43 -30.83 -16.54 6.48
N THR A 44 -31.28 -15.56 7.25
CA THR A 44 -30.87 -14.18 7.05
C THR A 44 -29.36 -14.15 7.26
N PHE A 45 -28.59 -14.22 6.19
CA PHE A 45 -27.21 -13.79 6.22
C PHE A 45 -27.22 -12.39 6.84
N PRO A 46 -26.48 -12.11 7.91
CA PRO A 46 -26.28 -10.74 8.31
C PRO A 46 -25.67 -10.06 7.09
N LEU A 47 -26.47 -9.18 6.46
CA LEU A 47 -25.94 -8.25 5.48
C LEU A 47 -24.92 -7.45 6.28
N SER A 48 -23.65 -7.82 6.12
CA SER A 48 -22.55 -7.05 6.64
C SER A 48 -22.63 -5.75 5.88
N THR A 49 -23.32 -4.78 6.48
CA THR A 49 -23.15 -3.38 6.15
C THR A 49 -21.74 -3.06 6.63
N THR A 50 -20.75 -3.45 5.82
CA THR A 50 -19.50 -2.73 5.83
C THR A 50 -19.94 -1.30 5.57
N LYS A 51 -19.86 -0.47 6.60
CA LYS A 51 -19.81 0.97 6.39
C LYS A 51 -18.62 1.13 5.46
N ALA A 52 -18.88 1.29 4.17
CA ALA A 52 -17.90 1.79 3.23
C ALA A 52 -17.62 3.20 3.75
N TYR A 53 -16.71 3.29 4.70
CA TYR A 53 -16.15 4.54 5.13
C TYR A 53 -15.49 5.04 3.87
N ALA A 54 -16.08 6.07 3.25
CA ALA A 54 -15.51 6.65 2.05
C ALA A 54 -14.06 6.97 2.39
N GLN A 55 -13.15 6.20 1.82
CA GLN A 55 -11.74 6.32 2.13
C GLN A 55 -11.33 7.73 1.76
N SER A 56 -10.66 8.41 2.67
CA SER A 56 -10.23 9.79 2.40
C SER A 56 -9.38 9.80 1.12
N PRO A 57 -9.37 10.90 0.33
CA PRO A 57 -8.54 10.98 -0.86
C PRO A 57 -7.09 10.60 -0.57
N TYR A 58 -6.54 11.05 0.56
CA TYR A 58 -5.22 10.66 1.04
C TYR A 58 -5.09 9.16 1.25
N SER A 59 -5.97 8.54 2.04
CA SER A 59 -5.90 7.10 2.33
C SER A 59 -6.04 6.26 1.06
N SER A 60 -6.86 6.69 0.09
CA SER A 60 -7.01 6.00 -1.19
C SER A 60 -5.74 6.14 -2.03
N GLY A 61 -5.13 7.33 -2.05
CA GLY A 61 -3.84 7.53 -2.67
C GLY A 61 -2.77 6.62 -2.08
N TYR A 62 -2.67 6.58 -0.75
CA TYR A 62 -1.69 5.75 -0.03
C TYR A 62 -1.74 4.28 -0.44
N ASP A 63 -2.94 3.70 -0.48
CA ASP A 63 -3.11 2.31 -0.92
C ASP A 63 -2.64 2.11 -2.38
N HIS A 64 -2.98 3.03 -3.29
CA HIS A 64 -2.48 2.97 -4.67
C HIS A 64 -0.95 3.04 -4.75
N GLY A 65 -0.31 3.89 -3.94
CA GLY A 65 1.15 3.97 -3.88
C GLY A 65 1.77 2.64 -3.43
N CYS A 66 1.22 2.04 -2.37
CA CYS A 66 1.66 0.75 -1.86
C CYS A 66 1.41 -0.43 -2.81
N ASP A 67 0.44 -0.32 -3.72
CA ASP A 67 0.24 -1.32 -4.76
C ASP A 67 1.20 -1.11 -5.93
N ASP A 68 1.43 0.14 -6.34
CA ASP A 68 2.28 0.50 -7.47
C ASP A 68 3.76 0.20 -7.21
N VAL A 69 4.20 0.18 -5.96
CA VAL A 69 5.58 -0.19 -5.61
C VAL A 69 5.95 -1.61 -6.02
N LYS A 70 4.95 -2.49 -6.15
CA LYS A 70 5.11 -3.88 -6.58
C LYS A 70 5.19 -4.00 -8.11
N ILE A 71 4.98 -2.89 -8.84
CA ILE A 71 4.95 -2.86 -10.29
C ILE A 71 6.35 -2.49 -10.82
N ALA A 72 6.98 -3.46 -11.47
CA ALA A 72 8.34 -3.33 -12.00
C ALA A 72 8.46 -2.31 -13.15
N ASN A 73 7.48 -2.27 -14.05
CA ASN A 73 7.46 -1.33 -15.17
C ASN A 73 6.80 0.00 -14.75
N PRO A 74 7.51 1.14 -14.79
CA PRO A 74 6.94 2.43 -14.41
C PRO A 74 5.70 2.82 -15.21
N ASP A 75 5.60 2.45 -16.49
CA ASP A 75 4.46 2.84 -17.33
C ASP A 75 3.14 2.16 -16.91
N ASP A 76 3.23 1.02 -16.21
CA ASP A 76 2.06 0.26 -15.76
C ASP A 76 1.49 0.79 -14.42
N ARG A 77 2.21 1.69 -13.75
CA ARG A 77 1.80 2.31 -12.48
C ARG A 77 0.54 3.14 -12.67
N TYR A 78 -0.35 3.11 -11.68
CA TYR A 78 -1.64 3.80 -11.65
C TYR A 78 -1.52 5.24 -12.18
N ILE A 79 -0.56 6.01 -11.67
CA ILE A 79 -0.43 7.44 -12.03
C ILE A 79 0.04 7.68 -13.48
N ASN A 80 0.64 6.69 -14.13
CA ASN A 80 1.16 6.79 -15.49
C ASN A 80 0.16 6.28 -16.55
N GLN A 81 -0.97 5.72 -16.12
CA GLN A 81 -2.02 5.26 -17.02
C GLN A 81 -2.79 6.45 -17.64
N PRO A 82 -3.27 6.33 -18.89
CA PRO A 82 -4.06 7.37 -19.54
C PRO A 82 -5.26 7.83 -18.68
N GLY A 83 -5.36 9.13 -18.41
CA GLY A 83 -6.44 9.70 -17.60
C GLY A 83 -6.32 9.48 -16.09
N LYS A 84 -5.16 9.01 -15.60
CA LYS A 84 -4.87 8.76 -14.19
C LYS A 84 -3.72 9.62 -13.65
N GLY A 85 -3.19 10.51 -14.49
CA GLY A 85 -2.11 11.41 -14.11
C GLY A 85 -2.46 12.34 -12.94
N PRO A 86 -1.46 13.03 -12.36
CA PRO A 86 -1.65 13.87 -11.18
C PRO A 86 -2.71 14.97 -11.35
N SER A 87 -2.91 15.47 -12.58
CA SER A 87 -3.94 16.48 -12.90
C SER A 87 -5.38 16.00 -12.74
N TYR A 88 -5.62 14.68 -12.64
CA TYR A 88 -6.94 14.07 -12.44
C TYR A 88 -7.25 13.82 -10.96
N HIS A 89 -6.32 14.17 -10.06
CA HIS A 89 -6.41 13.88 -8.64
C HIS A 89 -6.27 15.13 -7.78
N THR A 90 -6.82 15.07 -6.56
CA THR A 90 -6.63 16.13 -5.57
C THR A 90 -5.21 16.08 -5.02
N GLY A 91 -4.69 17.21 -4.54
CA GLY A 91 -3.39 17.22 -3.84
C GLY A 91 -3.36 16.26 -2.65
N SER A 92 -4.49 16.07 -1.95
CA SER A 92 -4.60 15.11 -0.86
C SER A 92 -4.40 13.66 -1.31
N PHE A 93 -4.98 13.27 -2.45
CA PHE A 93 -4.75 11.96 -3.05
C PHE A 93 -3.30 11.79 -3.47
N MET A 94 -2.74 12.79 -4.16
CA MET A 94 -1.36 12.73 -4.64
C MET A 94 -0.35 12.61 -3.51
N ASN A 95 -0.54 13.35 -2.42
CA ASN A 95 0.30 13.23 -1.23
C ASN A 95 0.22 11.82 -0.64
N GLY A 96 -0.99 11.28 -0.48
CA GLY A 96 -1.17 9.91 -0.02
C GLY A 96 -0.45 8.91 -0.92
N TYR A 97 -0.63 9.01 -2.24
CA TYR A 97 0.02 8.14 -3.21
C TYR A 97 1.53 8.11 -3.08
N TYR A 98 2.18 9.27 -2.99
CA TYR A 98 3.63 9.31 -2.81
C TYR A 98 4.05 8.75 -1.45
N ASP A 99 3.35 9.11 -0.38
CA ASP A 99 3.65 8.60 0.97
C ASP A 99 3.52 7.06 1.03
N GLY A 100 2.52 6.49 0.37
CA GLY A 100 2.31 5.05 0.29
C GLY A 100 3.38 4.35 -0.56
N PHE A 101 3.67 4.89 -1.74
CA PHE A 101 4.71 4.36 -2.61
C PHE A 101 6.06 4.31 -1.90
N ASP A 102 6.42 5.38 -1.21
CA ASP A 102 7.68 5.51 -0.48
C ASP A 102 7.71 4.58 0.74
N SER A 103 6.65 4.61 1.56
CA SER A 103 6.55 3.81 2.78
C SER A 103 6.51 2.30 2.52
N CYS A 104 5.99 1.89 1.37
CA CYS A 104 5.87 0.49 0.98
C CYS A 104 7.00 0.04 0.02
N SER A 105 7.89 0.94 -0.39
CA SER A 105 9.12 0.57 -1.09
C SER A 105 10.10 -0.02 -0.10
N ASP A 106 10.58 -1.24 -0.38
CA ASP A 106 11.45 -1.99 0.54
C ASP A 106 12.58 -1.13 1.11
N SER A 107 12.83 -1.33 2.41
CA SER A 107 13.61 -0.59 3.42
C SER A 107 15.06 -0.12 3.11
N ASN A 108 15.50 -0.05 1.86
CA ASN A 108 16.82 0.43 1.49
C ASN A 108 16.84 1.88 0.95
N THR A 109 15.68 2.51 0.76
CA THR A 109 15.58 3.90 0.31
C THR A 109 15.27 4.83 1.49
N PRO A 110 16.06 5.88 1.75
CA PRO A 110 15.72 6.86 2.77
C PRO A 110 14.35 7.50 2.48
N PRO A 111 13.51 7.75 3.49
CA PRO A 111 12.17 8.28 3.28
C PRO A 111 12.22 9.65 2.58
N THR A 112 11.70 9.68 1.35
CA THR A 112 11.55 10.82 0.43
C THR A 112 10.46 11.79 0.85
N THR A 113 9.61 11.41 1.80
CA THR A 113 8.62 12.30 2.41
C THR A 113 9.27 13.16 3.49
N THR A 114 9.08 14.46 3.37
CA THR A 114 9.46 15.43 4.39
C THR A 114 8.24 15.71 5.26
N SER A 115 8.39 15.57 6.58
CA SER A 115 7.40 16.15 7.49
C SER A 115 7.26 17.63 7.16
N LYS A 116 6.06 18.21 7.34
CA LYS A 116 5.78 19.61 7.00
C LYS A 116 6.84 20.61 7.52
N ASP A 117 7.49 20.25 8.63
CA ASP A 117 8.48 21.08 9.32
C ASP A 117 9.94 20.76 8.95
N THR A 118 10.18 19.81 8.04
CA THR A 118 11.52 19.39 7.62
C THR A 118 11.66 19.54 6.10
N PHE A 119 12.82 19.98 5.65
CA PHE A 119 13.30 19.94 4.27
C PHE A 119 14.43 18.90 4.18
N LYS A 120 14.42 18.03 3.16
CA LYS A 120 15.43 16.96 3.00
C LYS A 120 16.09 17.08 1.64
N ILE A 121 17.40 16.90 1.63
CA ILE A 121 18.20 16.70 0.42
C ILE A 121 18.78 15.30 0.50
N ILE A 122 18.48 14.45 -0.49
CA ILE A 122 19.04 13.11 -0.65
C ILE A 122 20.12 13.20 -1.72
N ILE A 123 21.31 12.74 -1.37
CA ILE A 123 22.46 12.73 -2.26
C ILE A 123 22.73 11.28 -2.61
N GLU A 124 22.58 10.98 -3.89
CA GLU A 124 22.90 9.70 -4.49
C GLU A 124 24.29 9.81 -5.13
N VAL A 125 25.21 8.95 -4.73
CA VAL A 125 26.58 8.92 -5.29
C VAL A 125 26.84 7.52 -5.79
N THR A 126 26.95 7.36 -7.11
CA THR A 126 27.39 6.11 -7.73
C THR A 126 28.89 6.16 -7.94
N ASN A 127 29.61 5.13 -7.50
CA ASN A 127 31.03 4.97 -7.79
C ASN A 127 31.21 3.95 -8.91
N ASP A 128 31.32 4.42 -10.14
CA ASP A 128 31.53 3.59 -11.34
C ASP A 128 32.98 3.07 -11.45
N SER A 129 33.89 3.52 -10.57
CA SER A 129 35.27 3.07 -10.57
C SER A 129 35.40 1.64 -10.03
N PHE A 130 36.53 1.01 -10.33
CA PHE A 130 36.87 -0.33 -9.85
C PHE A 130 37.55 -0.32 -8.46
N ARG A 131 37.60 0.83 -7.79
CA ARG A 131 38.24 0.99 -6.48
C ARG A 131 37.28 1.65 -5.51
N ASP A 132 37.38 1.27 -4.25
CA ASP A 132 36.70 1.99 -3.20
C ASP A 132 37.36 3.37 -3.03
N ILE A 133 36.53 4.37 -2.78
CA ILE A 133 36.97 5.76 -2.66
C ILE A 133 36.45 6.33 -1.34
N TYR A 134 37.26 7.18 -0.72
CA TYR A 134 36.84 7.97 0.45
C TYR A 134 36.72 9.44 0.08
N GLY A 135 35.87 10.15 0.80
CA GLY A 135 35.67 11.57 0.56
C GLY A 135 34.74 12.26 1.55
N GLY A 136 34.19 13.36 1.11
CA GLY A 136 33.27 14.21 1.84
C GLY A 136 32.10 14.66 0.98
N ILE A 137 31.03 15.04 1.67
CA ILE A 137 29.83 15.63 1.09
C ILE A 137 29.49 16.86 1.92
N THR A 138 29.31 18.00 1.28
CA THR A 138 28.89 19.24 1.93
C THR A 138 27.65 19.80 1.25
N VAL A 139 26.68 20.22 2.05
CA VAL A 139 25.49 20.93 1.59
C VAL A 139 25.50 22.34 2.15
N SER A 140 25.43 23.33 1.27
CA SER A 140 25.28 24.74 1.63
C SER A 140 23.96 25.28 1.09
N VAL A 141 23.17 25.90 1.96
CA VAL A 141 21.95 26.60 1.57
C VAL A 141 22.23 28.10 1.68
N ASP A 142 22.09 28.80 0.56
CA ASP A 142 22.26 30.25 0.51
C ASP A 142 20.98 30.91 1.04
N HIS A 143 20.97 31.19 2.34
CA HIS A 143 19.83 31.78 3.03
C HIS A 143 20.30 32.99 3.84
N TYR A 144 19.91 34.19 3.44
CA TYR A 144 20.24 35.40 4.20
C TYR A 144 19.37 35.50 5.47
N PRO A 145 19.93 35.82 6.66
CA PRO A 145 21.30 36.25 6.92
C PRO A 145 22.32 35.14 7.21
N ASP A 146 21.85 33.90 7.44
CA ASP A 146 22.68 32.79 7.91
C ASP A 146 22.82 31.69 6.85
N ASN A 147 24.01 31.59 6.25
CA ASN A 147 24.32 30.47 5.37
C ASN A 147 24.29 29.16 6.17
N LEU A 148 23.36 28.26 5.83
CA LEU A 148 23.28 26.96 6.48
C LEU A 148 24.29 26.03 5.81
N PHE A 149 25.15 25.41 6.60
CA PHE A 149 26.19 24.51 6.10
C PHE A 149 26.16 23.19 6.87
N LYS A 150 26.10 22.07 6.15
CA LYS A 150 26.17 20.72 6.72
C LYS A 150 27.21 19.86 6.01
N PRO A 151 28.31 19.49 6.69
CA PRO A 151 29.30 18.57 6.16
C PRO A 151 29.08 17.12 6.62
N ALA A 152 29.59 16.18 5.84
CA ALA A 152 29.79 14.79 6.21
C ALA A 152 31.11 14.30 5.60
N TYR A 153 32.13 14.06 6.43
CA TYR A 153 33.47 13.67 6.00
C TYR A 153 33.75 12.19 6.27
N GLY A 154 34.79 11.65 5.61
CA GLY A 154 35.19 10.25 5.77
C GLY A 154 34.15 9.28 5.22
N ILE A 155 33.38 9.72 4.23
CA ILE A 155 32.37 8.91 3.56
C ILE A 155 33.07 7.87 2.71
N TYR A 156 32.61 6.63 2.81
CA TYR A 156 33.08 5.50 2.02
C TYR A 156 32.15 5.28 0.83
N PHE A 157 32.70 5.30 -0.38
CA PHE A 157 32.03 5.06 -1.65
C PHE A 157 32.52 3.71 -2.21
N PRO A 158 31.76 2.60 -2.04
CA PRO A 158 32.20 1.28 -2.50
C PRO A 158 32.25 1.19 -4.03
N ALA A 159 33.22 0.46 -4.57
CA ALA A 159 33.38 0.26 -6.02
C ALA A 159 32.15 -0.41 -6.65
N GLY A 160 31.62 0.18 -7.72
CA GLY A 160 30.47 -0.34 -8.47
C GLY A 160 29.13 -0.24 -7.73
N GLU A 161 29.05 0.51 -6.62
CA GLU A 161 27.84 0.67 -5.82
C GLU A 161 27.36 2.12 -5.76
N THR A 162 26.09 2.26 -5.36
CA THR A 162 25.44 3.55 -5.13
C THR A 162 25.22 3.77 -3.63
N LEU A 163 25.71 4.89 -3.13
CA LEU A 163 25.51 5.35 -1.75
C LEU A 163 24.44 6.44 -1.69
N TYR A 164 23.57 6.36 -0.69
CA TYR A 164 22.60 7.41 -0.37
C TYR A 164 22.97 8.14 0.94
N LYS A 165 22.95 9.47 0.92
CA LYS A 165 23.14 10.31 2.11
C LYS A 165 22.05 11.38 2.21
N THR A 166 21.34 11.40 3.32
CA THR A 166 20.29 12.41 3.55
C THR A 166 20.78 13.52 4.47
N PHE A 167 20.55 14.76 4.06
CA PHE A 167 20.70 15.97 4.87
C PHE A 167 19.32 16.54 5.15
N SER A 168 19.04 16.87 6.41
CA SER A 168 17.75 17.42 6.82
C SER A 168 17.91 18.82 7.42
N PHE A 169 17.02 19.72 7.07
CA PHE A 169 16.94 21.10 7.52
C PHE A 169 15.53 21.35 8.06
N GLU A 170 15.36 22.38 8.88
CA GLU A 170 14.01 22.85 9.23
C GLU A 170 13.44 23.60 8.01
N SER A 171 12.19 23.31 7.63
CA SER A 171 11.56 23.95 6.48
C SER A 171 11.46 25.48 6.63
N SER A 172 11.41 25.99 7.86
CA SER A 172 11.42 27.43 8.15
C SER A 172 12.71 28.12 7.75
N ASN A 173 13.84 27.41 7.78
CA ASN A 173 15.16 27.96 7.48
C ASN A 173 15.53 27.77 6.01
N VAL A 174 14.78 26.93 5.29
CA VAL A 174 14.91 26.73 3.85
C VAL A 174 13.54 26.87 3.19
N PRO A 175 12.99 28.10 3.07
CA PRO A 175 11.72 28.31 2.39
C PRO A 175 11.71 27.75 0.96
N VAL A 176 10.52 27.41 0.44
CA VAL A 176 10.35 27.06 -0.98
C VAL A 176 10.92 28.18 -1.85
N GLY A 177 11.71 27.81 -2.86
CA GLY A 177 12.45 28.74 -3.69
C GLY A 177 13.88 29.01 -3.24
N THR A 178 14.28 28.52 -2.07
CA THR A 178 15.65 28.70 -1.57
C THR A 178 16.59 27.74 -2.30
N GLY A 179 17.65 28.30 -2.90
CA GLY A 179 18.69 27.53 -3.57
C GLY A 179 19.65 26.86 -2.60
N PHE A 180 20.21 25.74 -3.01
CA PHE A 180 21.27 25.05 -2.31
C PHE A 180 22.33 24.51 -3.27
N GLU A 181 23.54 24.36 -2.76
CA GLU A 181 24.69 23.74 -3.44
C GLU A 181 25.09 22.48 -2.68
N VAL A 182 25.33 21.42 -3.44
CA VAL A 182 25.93 20.17 -2.96
C VAL A 182 27.29 20.04 -3.61
N ASN A 183 28.32 19.87 -2.78
CA ASN A 183 29.67 19.58 -3.23
C ASN A 183 30.09 18.21 -2.68
N ILE A 184 30.67 17.39 -3.54
CA ILE A 184 31.35 16.16 -3.15
C ILE A 184 32.85 16.32 -3.40
N ASP A 185 33.66 15.91 -2.44
CA ASP A 185 35.10 15.76 -2.54
C ASP A 185 35.43 14.27 -2.43
N TYR A 186 36.28 13.74 -3.30
CA TYR A 186 36.61 12.31 -3.31
C TYR A 186 38.02 12.04 -3.83
N GLY A 187 38.66 11.02 -3.28
CA GLY A 187 40.09 10.76 -3.54
C GLY A 187 40.96 11.92 -3.04
N ASP A 188 42.10 12.12 -3.69
CA ASP A 188 43.09 13.12 -3.23
C ASP A 188 42.77 14.55 -3.71
N ASP A 189 42.21 14.72 -4.91
CA ASP A 189 42.09 16.05 -5.55
C ASP A 189 40.81 16.25 -6.40
N TYR A 190 39.82 15.34 -6.33
CA TYR A 190 38.61 15.47 -7.15
C TYR A 190 37.46 16.10 -6.38
N ASN A 191 36.72 16.98 -7.08
CA ASN A 191 35.45 17.50 -6.59
C ASN A 191 34.41 17.60 -7.70
N GLN A 192 33.14 17.52 -7.32
CA GLN A 192 32.00 17.78 -8.18
C GLN A 192 30.98 18.61 -7.43
N ARG A 193 30.27 19.48 -8.15
CA ARG A 193 29.26 20.38 -7.60
C ARG A 193 27.96 20.30 -8.38
N GLN A 194 26.85 20.34 -7.65
CA GLN A 194 25.52 20.47 -8.22
C GLN A 194 24.68 21.44 -7.40
N PHE A 195 23.71 22.04 -8.07
CA PHE A 195 22.80 23.02 -7.48
C PHE A 195 21.39 22.47 -7.52
N GLY A 196 20.60 22.86 -6.53
CA GLY A 196 19.17 22.57 -6.46
C GLY A 196 18.41 23.70 -5.79
N GLU A 197 17.10 23.51 -5.68
CA GLU A 197 16.18 24.48 -5.08
C GLU A 197 15.14 23.70 -4.27
N ASN A 198 14.70 24.24 -3.12
CA ASN A 198 13.60 23.64 -2.39
C ASN A 198 12.29 23.82 -3.19
N SER A 199 11.80 22.74 -3.79
CA SER A 199 10.60 22.78 -4.63
C SER A 199 9.32 22.91 -3.81
N PRO A 200 8.22 23.42 -4.40
CA PRO A 200 6.92 23.53 -3.73
C PRO A 200 6.28 22.17 -3.36
N SER A 201 6.90 21.06 -3.73
CA SER A 201 6.30 19.73 -3.66
C SER A 201 6.31 19.11 -2.25
N ASN A 202 6.96 19.76 -1.26
CA ASN A 202 7.23 19.21 0.08
C ASN A 202 7.92 17.83 0.06
N LYS A 203 8.57 17.47 -1.04
CA LYS A 203 9.35 16.24 -1.19
C LYS A 203 10.82 16.51 -0.92
N ALA A 204 11.55 15.45 -0.64
CA ALA A 204 13.00 15.51 -0.62
C ALA A 204 13.54 15.82 -2.02
N GLU A 205 14.57 16.66 -2.08
CA GLU A 205 15.28 16.96 -3.32
C GLU A 205 16.40 15.94 -3.51
N VAL A 206 16.48 15.32 -4.69
CA VAL A 206 17.46 14.27 -4.98
C VAL A 206 18.53 14.78 -5.94
N ILE A 207 19.79 14.74 -5.51
CA ILE A 207 20.97 15.13 -6.29
C ILE A 207 21.81 13.88 -6.59
N HIS A 208 22.20 13.70 -7.85
CA HIS A 208 22.89 12.49 -8.31
C HIS A 208 24.31 12.83 -8.75
N PHE A 209 25.31 12.17 -8.19
CA PHE A 209 26.70 12.25 -8.60
C PHE A 209 27.20 10.92 -9.14
N ASN A 210 28.19 10.99 -10.04
CA ASN A 210 28.90 9.82 -10.53
C ASN A 210 30.41 10.00 -10.34
N ILE A 211 31.05 9.11 -9.59
CA ILE A 211 32.50 9.03 -9.46
C ILE A 211 33.02 8.09 -10.56
N PRO A 212 33.81 8.59 -11.53
CA PRO A 212 34.27 7.81 -12.69
C PRO A 212 35.42 6.85 -12.36
#